data_AF-A0A7W2SD37-F1
#
_entry.id   AF-A0A7W2SD37-F1
#
_cell.length_a   1.000
_cell.length_b   1.000
_cell.length_c   1.000
_cell.angle_alpha   90.00
_cell.angle_beta   90.00
_cell.angle_gamma   90.00
#
_symmetry.space_group_name_H-M   'P 1'
#
loop_
_entity.id
_entity.type
_entity.pdbx_description
1 polymer ?
#
loop_
_entity_poly.entity_id
_entity_poly.type
_entity_poly.pdbx_seq_one_letter_code
_entity_poly.pdbx_strand_id
1 'polypeptide(L)' 'MSALKGMGIVLFLDWLIAEHLKNGALIKLLPNYNTAIKKTPEHVTAIYPNTSHVLLNVRQIIVYFSGVYGSSLY' A
#
# COMPACT_ATOMS: atom_id res chain seq x y z
N MET A 1 -1.79 -5.69 -16.42
CA MET A 1 -1.17 -6.87 -15.76
C MET A 1 -1.65 -8.17 -16.40
N SER A 2 -0.85 -9.23 -16.34
CA SER A 2 -1.15 -10.55 -16.94
C SER A 2 -2.41 -11.22 -16.41
N ALA A 3 -2.68 -11.10 -15.10
CA ALA A 3 -3.89 -11.65 -14.46
C ALA A 3 -5.19 -11.04 -15.00
N LEU A 4 -5.18 -9.75 -15.36
CA LEU A 4 -6.35 -9.08 -15.94
C LEU A 4 -6.75 -9.65 -17.31
N LYS A 5 -5.83 -10.36 -17.99
CA LYS A 5 -6.12 -11.08 -19.23
C LYS A 5 -6.43 -12.56 -19.01
N GLY A 6 -6.67 -12.97 -17.76
CA GLY A 6 -6.93 -14.37 -17.41
C GLY A 6 -5.69 -15.28 -17.48
N MET A 7 -4.48 -14.75 -17.51
CA MET A 7 -3.25 -15.55 -17.68
C MET A 7 -2.73 -16.18 -16.38
N GLY A 8 -3.54 -16.22 -15.32
CA GLY A 8 -3.22 -16.91 -14.07
C GLY A 8 -3.45 -16.08 -12.80
N ILE A 9 -2.94 -16.61 -11.69
CA ILE A 9 -3.06 -16.05 -10.33
C ILE A 9 -1.84 -15.17 -10.05
N VAL A 10 -2.04 -14.06 -9.35
CA VAL A 10 -0.96 -13.17 -8.90
C VAL A 10 -1.07 -12.89 -7.40
N LEU A 11 0.09 -12.76 -6.75
CA LEU A 11 0.20 -12.29 -5.38
C LEU A 11 0.74 -10.85 -5.43
N PHE A 12 -0.10 -9.89 -5.06
CA PHE A 12 0.21 -8.46 -5.03
C PHE A 12 -0.26 -7.84 -3.74
N LEU A 13 0.22 -6.63 -3.48
CA LEU A 13 -0.24 -5.82 -2.38
C LEU A 13 -1.63 -5.27 -2.68
N ASP A 14 -2.52 -5.38 -1.70
CA ASP A 14 -3.93 -5.00 -1.84
C ASP A 14 -4.07 -3.56 -2.35
N TRP A 15 -3.27 -2.62 -1.85
CA TRP A 15 -3.30 -1.21 -2.26
C TRP A 15 -2.92 -0.98 -3.73
N LEU A 16 -2.08 -1.84 -4.33
CA LEU A 16 -1.70 -1.72 -5.74
C LEU A 16 -2.81 -2.21 -6.69
N ILE A 17 -3.71 -3.09 -6.20
CA ILE A 17 -4.78 -3.70 -6.98
C ILE A 17 -6.19 -3.35 -6.48
N ALA A 18 -6.29 -2.39 -5.55
CA ALA A 18 -7.54 -2.07 -4.84
C ALA A 18 -8.67 -1.68 -5.80
N GLU A 19 -8.37 -0.91 -6.84
CA GLU A 19 -9.35 -0.52 -7.85
C GLU A 19 -9.87 -1.73 -8.65
N HIS A 20 -8.97 -2.64 -9.02
CA HIS A 20 -9.32 -3.85 -9.75
C HIS A 20 -10.13 -4.85 -8.90
N LEU A 21 -9.90 -4.88 -7.60
CA LEU A 21 -10.75 -5.63 -6.66
C LEU A 21 -12.11 -4.97 -6.53
N LYS A 22 -12.16 -3.64 -6.40
CA LYS A 22 -13.41 -2.87 -6.22
C LYS A 22 -14.32 -2.97 -7.45
N ASN A 23 -13.77 -2.94 -8.66
CA ASN A 23 -14.54 -3.01 -9.89
C ASN A 23 -14.76 -4.45 -10.40
N GLY A 24 -14.28 -5.46 -9.68
CA GLY A 24 -14.46 -6.88 -10.02
C GLY A 24 -13.59 -7.40 -11.16
N ALA A 25 -12.64 -6.61 -11.69
CA ALA A 25 -11.68 -7.08 -12.69
C ALA A 25 -10.69 -8.12 -12.11
N LEU A 26 -10.51 -8.13 -10.79
CA LEU A 26 -9.83 -9.16 -10.03
C LEU A 26 -10.72 -9.65 -8.88
N ILE A 27 -10.55 -10.91 -8.49
CA ILE A 27 -11.22 -11.50 -7.33
C ILE A 27 -10.17 -11.99 -6.32
N LYS A 28 -10.47 -11.86 -5.02
CA LYS A 28 -9.60 -12.39 -3.96
C LYS A 28 -9.74 -13.91 -3.91
N LEU A 29 -8.60 -14.61 -3.97
CA LEU A 29 -8.53 -16.05 -3.79
C LEU A 29 -8.03 -16.39 -2.39
N LEU A 30 -8.45 -17.55 -1.86
CA LEU A 30 -8.05 -18.04 -0.53
C LEU A 30 -8.26 -16.99 0.59
N PRO A 31 -9.45 -16.38 0.72
CA PRO A 31 -9.67 -15.23 1.61
C PRO A 31 -9.42 -15.52 3.09
N ASN A 32 -9.43 -16.80 3.48
CA ASN A 32 -9.20 -17.26 4.86
C ASN A 32 -7.71 -17.46 5.19
N TYR A 33 -6.81 -17.24 4.24
CA TYR A 33 -5.37 -17.38 4.41
C TYR A 33 -4.71 -16.00 4.44
N ASN A 34 -3.89 -15.75 5.45
CA ASN A 34 -3.03 -14.58 5.45
C ASN A 34 -1.85 -14.83 4.50
N THR A 35 -1.84 -14.12 3.38
CA THR A 35 -0.78 -14.24 2.37
C THR A 35 0.15 -13.04 2.50
N ALA A 36 1.45 -13.31 2.49
CA ALA A 36 2.45 -12.26 2.53
C ALA A 36 3.65 -12.67 1.68
N ILE A 37 4.21 -11.71 0.92
CA ILE A 37 5.43 -11.93 0.14
C ILE A 37 6.62 -12.13 1.11
N LYS A 38 6.57 -11.50 2.29
CA LYS A 38 7.54 -11.64 3.38
C LYS A 38 6.82 -11.94 4.69
N LYS A 39 7.52 -12.60 5.62
CA LYS A 39 7.00 -12.88 6.98
C LYS A 39 6.86 -11.62 7.85
N THR A 40 7.36 -10.47 7.41
CA THR A 40 7.33 -9.19 8.13
C THR A 40 6.20 -8.32 7.59
N PRO A 41 5.52 -7.53 8.45
CA PRO A 41 4.57 -6.52 8.00
C PRO A 41 5.19 -5.61 6.96
N GLU A 42 4.48 -5.37 5.86
CA GLU A 42 4.93 -4.39 4.87
C GLU A 42 4.61 -2.98 5.37
N HIS A 43 5.63 -2.14 5.42
CA HIS A 43 5.51 -0.76 5.91
C HIS A 43 5.77 0.23 4.79
N VAL A 44 4.91 1.23 4.66
CA VAL A 44 5.09 2.36 3.76
C VAL A 44 5.72 3.51 4.56
N THR A 45 7.03 3.73 4.38
CA THR A 45 7.78 4.78 5.10
C THR A 45 7.99 6.01 4.22
N ALA A 46 7.78 7.20 4.78
CA ALA A 46 8.30 8.43 4.19
C ALA A 46 9.81 8.56 4.47
N ILE A 47 10.62 8.71 3.42
CA ILE A 47 12.07 8.92 3.54
C ILE A 47 12.39 10.37 3.17
N TYR A 48 13.05 11.09 4.09
CA TYR A 48 13.48 12.47 3.89
C TYR A 48 14.81 12.72 4.61
N PRO A 49 15.59 13.73 4.18
CA PRO A 49 16.87 14.05 4.81
C PRO A 49 16.68 14.42 6.29
N ASN A 50 17.54 13.85 7.13
CA ASN A 50 17.62 14.24 8.54
C ASN A 50 18.45 15.53 8.67
N THR A 51 17.86 16.65 8.25
CA THR A 51 18.45 17.99 8.38
C THR A 51 17.85 18.71 9.58
N SER A 52 18.67 19.49 10.30
CA SER A 52 18.23 20.26 11.48
C SER A 52 17.05 21.21 11.20
N HIS A 53 16.89 21.63 9.94
CA HIS A 53 15.74 22.39 9.47
C HIS A 53 15.08 21.66 8.30
N VAL A 54 13.91 21.08 8.55
CA VAL A 54 13.01 20.60 7.50
C VAL A 54 12.28 21.82 6.94
N LEU A 55 12.30 22.00 5.61
CA LEU A 55 11.57 23.08 4.96
C LEU A 55 10.07 23.02 5.33
N LEU A 56 9.44 24.18 5.51
CA LEU A 56 8.05 24.28 5.99
C LEU A 56 7.07 23.46 5.13
N ASN A 57 7.26 23.49 3.80
CA ASN A 57 6.46 22.72 2.85
C ASN A 57 6.61 21.20 3.05
N VAL A 58 7.84 20.70 3.27
CA VAL A 58 8.09 19.28 3.54
C VAL A 58 7.44 18.87 4.86
N ARG A 59 7.54 19.71 5.90
CA ARG A 59 6.86 19.45 7.19
C ARG A 59 5.34 19.40 7.02
N GLN A 60 4.76 20.31 6.24
CA GLN A 60 3.32 20.31 5.97
C GLN A 60 2.88 19.02 5.26
N ILE A 61 3.64 18.55 4.27
CA ILE A 61 3.37 17.29 3.58
C ILE A 61 3.45 16.11 4.56
N ILE A 62 4.50 16.02 5.38
CA ILE A 62 4.64 14.95 6.37
C ILE A 62 3.45 14.93 7.34
N VAL A 63 3.06 16.10 7.87
CA VAL A 63 1.91 16.21 8.78
C VAL A 63 0.61 15.81 8.09
N TYR A 64 0.40 16.24 6.84
CA TYR A 64 -0.79 15.90 6.07
C TYR A 64 -0.88 14.38 5.83
N PHE A 65 0.17 13.76 5.28
CA PHE A 65 0.19 12.33 5.02
C PHE A 65 0.06 11.52 6.31
N SER A 66 0.67 11.98 7.41
CA SER A 66 0.51 11.34 8.72
C SER A 66 -0.92 11.44 9.25
N GLY A 67 -1.62 12.56 9.02
CA GLY A 67 -3.03 12.72 9.38
C GLY A 67 -3.98 11.86 8.54
N VAL A 68 -3.69 11.69 7.25
CA VAL A 68 -4.52 10.90 6.32
C VAL A 68 -4.27 9.41 6.44
N TYR A 69 -3.00 8.99 6.56
CA TYR A 69 -2.59 7.58 6.47
C TYR A 69 -1.98 7.02 7.77
N GLY A 70 -1.48 7.88 8.67
CA GLY A 70 -0.80 7.45 9.91
C GLY A 70 -1.72 6.90 10.99
N SER A 71 -3.04 7.12 10.85
CA SER A 71 -4.09 6.52 11.69
C SER A 71 -4.69 5.24 11.08
N SER A 72 -4.14 4.74 9.97
CA SER A 72 -4.56 3.44 9.39
C SER A 72 -4.12 2.31 10.31
N LEU A 73 -4.91 2.13 11.38
CA LEU A 73 -5.07 0.89 12.11
C LEU A 73 -5.57 -0.13 11.08
N TYR A 74 -4.64 -0.90 10.52
CA TYR A 74 -4.98 -2.30 10.31
C TYR A 74 -5.30 -2.92 11.67
#